data_AF-A0A939WB73-F1
#
_entry.id   AF-A0A939WB73-F1
#
_cell.length_a   1.000
_cell.length_b   1.000
_cell.length_c   1.000
_cell.angle_alpha   90.00
_cell.angle_beta   90.00
_cell.angle_gamma   90.00
#
_symmetry.space_group_name_H-M   'P 1'
#
loop_
_entity.id
_entity.type
_entity.pdbx_description
1 polymer ?
#
loop_
_entity_poly.entity_id
_entity_poly.type
_entity_poly.pdbx_seq_one_letter_code
_entity_poly.pdbx_strand_id
1 'polypeptide(L)' 'MPSLHFETLQIHAGQEQPESAFGARAVPIYQTSSYVFGSCAD' A
#
# COMPACT_ATOMS: atom_id res chain seq x y z
N MET A 1 -18.05 4.39 -5.31
CA MET A 1 -17.38 3.88 -6.53
C MET A 1 -18.21 2.73 -7.03
N PRO A 2 -18.56 2.67 -8.33
CA PRO A 2 -19.18 1.45 -8.88
C PRO A 2 -18.27 0.25 -8.57
N SER A 3 -18.88 -0.90 -8.29
CA SER A 3 -18.13 -2.15 -8.15
C SER A 3 -17.37 -2.40 -9.45
N LEU A 4 -16.06 -2.57 -9.35
CA LEU A 4 -15.22 -2.90 -10.50
C LEU A 4 -15.56 -4.31 -11.01
N HIS A 5 -15.44 -4.52 -12.31
CA HIS A 5 -15.55 -5.86 -12.89
C HIS A 5 -14.34 -6.72 -12.48
N PHE A 6 -14.51 -8.03 -12.57
CA PHE A 6 -13.50 -8.99 -12.12
C PHE A 6 -12.15 -8.80 -12.81
N GLU A 7 -12.15 -8.52 -14.11
CA GLU A 7 -10.94 -8.30 -14.93
C GLU A 7 -10.14 -7.08 -14.46
N THR A 8 -10.83 -6.05 -13.95
CA THR A 8 -10.16 -4.87 -13.39
C THR A 8 -9.59 -5.16 -12.00
N LEU A 9 -10.31 -5.93 -11.19
CA LEU A 9 -9.86 -6.30 -9.85
C LEU A 9 -8.61 -7.17 -9.89
N GLN A 10 -8.47 -8.05 -10.89
CA GLN A 10 -7.28 -8.89 -11.07
C GLN A 10 -5.98 -8.09 -11.09
N ILE A 11 -6.01 -6.87 -11.63
CA ILE A 11 -4.82 -6.02 -11.77
C ILE A 11 -4.66 -5.07 -10.57
N HIS A 12 -5.76 -4.58 -9.99
CA HIS A 12 -5.71 -3.42 -9.11
C HIS A 12 -6.08 -3.69 -7.63
N ALA A 13 -6.66 -4.85 -7.31
CA ALA A 13 -7.01 -5.17 -5.94
C ALA A 13 -5.76 -5.23 -5.04
N GLY A 14 -5.79 -4.53 -3.91
CA GLY A 14 -4.65 -4.36 -3.00
C GLY A 14 -3.65 -3.27 -3.39
N GLN A 15 -3.91 -2.51 -4.47
CA GLN A 15 -3.09 -1.37 -4.94
C GLN A 15 -3.95 -0.12 -5.26
N GLU A 16 -5.07 0.03 -4.58
CA GLU A 16 -6.07 1.07 -4.86
C GLU A 16 -5.53 2.49 -4.63
N GLN A 17 -4.68 2.63 -3.63
CA GLN A 17 -4.05 3.90 -3.26
C GLN A 17 -2.57 3.85 -3.63
N PRO A 18 -2.04 4.91 -4.26
CA PRO A 18 -0.60 5.03 -4.46
C PRO A 18 0.11 5.12 -3.10
N GLU A 19 1.41 4.82 -3.11
CA GLU A 19 2.27 4.93 -1.93
C GLU A 19 2.18 6.34 -1.32
N SER A 20 2.12 6.42 0.02
CA SER A 20 1.72 7.64 0.72
C SER A 20 2.80 8.71 0.78
N ALA A 21 4.09 8.34 0.78
CA ALA A 21 5.20 9.28 0.90
C ALA A 21 5.52 10.01 -0.42
N PHE A 22 5.44 9.33 -1.57
CA PHE A 22 5.92 9.82 -2.86
C PHE A 22 4.95 9.58 -4.03
N GLY A 23 3.81 8.92 -3.80
CA GLY A 23 2.80 8.69 -4.83
C GLY A 23 3.17 7.60 -5.85
N ALA A 24 4.11 6.72 -5.51
CA ALA A 24 4.50 5.61 -6.38
C ALA A 24 3.30 4.67 -6.63
N ARG A 25 3.11 4.28 -7.90
CA ARG A 25 2.05 3.33 -8.29
C ARG A 25 2.46 1.88 -8.14
N ALA A 26 3.75 1.59 -8.30
CA ALA A 26 4.29 0.28 -7.98
C ALA A 26 4.45 0.16 -6.45
N VAL A 27 4.10 -1.00 -5.89
CA VAL A 27 4.26 -1.27 -4.46
C VAL A 27 5.76 -1.26 -4.12
N PRO A 28 6.19 -0.48 -3.12
CA PRO A 28 7.59 -0.45 -2.71
C PRO A 28 8.07 -1.79 -2.17
N ILE A 29 9.36 -2.07 -2.38
CA ILE A 29 10.04 -3.18 -1.72
C ILE A 29 10.52 -2.70 -0.35
N TYR A 30 9.77 -3.04 0.70
CA TYR A 30 10.18 -2.81 2.09
C TYR A 30 11.17 -3.88 2.54
N GLN A 31 12.42 -3.77 2.08
CA GLN A 31 13.49 -4.70 2.43
C GLN A 31 14.03 -4.42 3.85
N THR A 32 13.17 -4.59 4.85
CA THR A 32 13.48 -4.44 6.28
C THR A 32 12.95 -5.63 7.05
N SER A 33 13.61 -5.97 8.16
CA SER A 33 13.14 -6.97 9.12
C SER A 33 12.43 -6.35 10.32
N SER A 34 12.47 -5.02 10.48
CA SER A 34 11.93 -4.30 11.62
C SER A 34 11.37 -2.91 11.26
N TYR A 35 10.50 -2.39 12.12
CA TYR A 35 9.92 -1.04 12.05
C TYR A 35 10.18 -0.28 13.36
N VAL A 36 10.29 1.05 13.28
CA VAL A 36 10.55 1.92 14.45
C VAL A 36 9.27 2.21 15.23
N PHE A 37 9.38 2.34 16.56
CA PHE A 37 8.29 2.84 17.40
C PHE A 37 8.19 4.36 17.30
N GLY A 38 6.97 4.89 17.29
CA GLY A 38 6.72 6.34 17.28
C GLY A 38 6.93 7.01 18.65
N SER A 39 6.85 6.25 19.75
CA SER A 39 7.09 6.70 21.12
C SER A 39 7.30 5.50 22.05
N CYS A 40 7.83 5.72 23.25
CA CYS A 40 7.71 4.77 24.35
C CYS A 40 6.46 5.08 25.18
N ALA A 41 5.86 4.06 25.80
CA ALA A 41 4.82 4.25 26.79
C ALA A 41 5.46 4.61 28.14
N ASP A 42 4.97 5.66 28.80
CA ASP A 42 5.26 5.97 30.21
C ASP A 42 4.51 5.00 31.15
#